data_AF-A0AAC8Q1R1-F1
#
_entry.id   AF-A0AAC8Q1R1-F1
#
_cell.length_a   1.000
_cell.length_b   1.000
_cell.length_c   1.000
_cell.angle_alpha   90.00
_cell.angle_beta   90.00
_cell.angle_gamma   90.00
#
_symmetry.space_group_name_H-M   'P 1'
#
loop_
_entity.id
_entity.type
_entity.pdbx_description
1 polymer ?
#
loop_
_entity_poly.entity_id
_entity_poly.type
_entity_poly.pdbx_seq_one_letter_code
_entity_poly.pdbx_strand_id
1 'polypeptide(L)'
;MRNKLQRLLSATLLVCTLLLVLLGMNFASIFLWSVTPRTPFSEARAPTPPDYSRPSTWSALPELHDLADTVPPSSPALEQSQAPVDVFYIHPTTYIGGEWNGPVDDATLNEATDRVATLIQASAFNACCAIYAPRYRQANMTAFTGPVEKGQAALDLAYRDVAAAFRYWREHFNRGRPFILAAHSQGTVLARRLLHETVSGTPLRHQLVAAYLIGIPMPEDTLQRSLPDIPFCDSPEQTGCLISWNARTANATERIQVREPVLDAAPSPGPFLCVNPLTWRHDTEPASWEQNPGAVFLEATPPQVMPGLTGAQCKKGKLEVLIRGDMPRDFMSRLLDHAMGEGNHHPVEFQLFYMSIRRNAAERVAAFLRSNATPNTRDP
;
A
#
# COMPACT_ATOMS: atom_id res chain seq x y z
N MET A 1 -24.94 -37.54 -42.50
CA MET A 1 -23.90 -36.51 -42.28
C MET A 1 -24.24 -35.54 -41.14
N ARG A 2 -25.48 -35.03 -41.04
CA ARG A 2 -25.94 -34.11 -39.98
C ARG A 2 -25.65 -34.57 -38.54
N ASN A 3 -25.92 -35.85 -38.21
CA ASN A 3 -25.67 -36.39 -36.86
C ASN A 3 -24.18 -36.53 -36.52
N LYS A 4 -23.30 -36.75 -37.51
CA LYS A 4 -21.84 -36.80 -37.27
C LYS A 4 -21.28 -35.40 -37.03
N LEU A 5 -21.73 -34.41 -37.81
CA LEU A 5 -21.33 -33.01 -37.63
C LEU A 5 -21.81 -32.44 -36.28
N GLN A 6 -23.06 -32.73 -35.88
CA GLN A 6 -23.57 -32.32 -34.57
C GLN A 6 -22.77 -32.95 -33.41
N ARG A 7 -22.47 -34.26 -33.48
CA ARG A 7 -21.63 -34.91 -32.46
C ARG A 7 -20.21 -34.32 -32.40
N LEU A 8 -19.63 -33.99 -33.55
CA LEU A 8 -18.32 -33.34 -33.61
C LEU A 8 -18.36 -31.94 -32.96
N LEU A 9 -19.36 -31.12 -33.31
CA LEU A 9 -19.54 -29.78 -32.73
C LEU A 9 -19.79 -29.82 -31.22
N SER A 10 -20.62 -30.75 -30.74
CA SER A 10 -20.86 -30.93 -29.30
C SER A 10 -19.61 -31.41 -28.56
N ALA A 11 -18.83 -32.32 -29.15
CA ALA A 11 -17.57 -32.77 -28.57
C ALA A 11 -16.54 -31.63 -28.52
N THR A 12 -16.40 -30.85 -29.60
CA THR A 12 -15.52 -29.68 -29.62
C THR A 12 -15.94 -28.64 -28.58
N LEU A 13 -17.23 -28.32 -28.48
CA LEU A 13 -17.73 -27.40 -27.47
C LEU A 13 -17.44 -27.89 -26.06
N LEU A 14 -17.66 -29.19 -25.78
CA LEU A 14 -17.35 -29.78 -24.48
C LEU A 14 -15.86 -29.69 -24.16
N VAL A 15 -14.98 -30.00 -25.12
CA VAL A 15 -13.52 -29.89 -24.94
C VAL A 15 -13.12 -28.42 -24.69
N CYS A 16 -13.64 -27.47 -25.46
CA CYS A 16 -13.38 -26.05 -25.25
C CYS A 16 -13.86 -25.59 -23.87
N THR A 17 -15.06 -25.99 -23.44
CA THR A 17 -15.58 -25.68 -22.10
C THR A 17 -14.72 -26.28 -21.00
N LEU A 18 -14.31 -27.56 -21.13
CA LEU A 18 -13.41 -28.20 -20.16
C LEU A 18 -12.05 -27.50 -20.11
N LEU A 19 -11.49 -27.10 -21.26
CA LEU A 19 -10.24 -26.34 -21.31
C LEU A 19 -10.38 -24.98 -20.64
N LEU A 20 -11.48 -24.25 -20.87
CA LEU A 20 -11.76 -22.98 -20.22
C LEU A 20 -11.92 -23.14 -18.70
N VAL A 21 -12.61 -24.19 -18.25
CA VAL A 21 -12.74 -24.51 -16.83
C VAL A 21 -11.37 -24.83 -16.22
N LEU A 22 -10.55 -25.65 -16.88
CA LEU A 22 -9.20 -25.98 -16.41
C LEU A 22 -8.30 -24.73 -16.37
N LEU A 23 -8.36 -23.87 -17.37
CA LEU A 23 -7.64 -22.59 -17.39
C LEU A 23 -8.09 -21.68 -16.24
N GLY A 24 -9.39 -21.58 -16.00
CA GLY A 24 -9.95 -20.81 -14.89
C GLY A 24 -9.51 -21.36 -13.53
N MET A 25 -9.59 -22.69 -13.33
CA MET A 25 -9.17 -23.36 -12.10
C MET A 25 -7.67 -23.20 -11.81
N ASN A 26 -6.84 -23.12 -12.86
CA ASN A 26 -5.38 -23.00 -12.73
C ASN A 26 -4.85 -21.58 -12.99
N PHE A 27 -5.74 -20.58 -13.09
CA PHE A 27 -5.36 -19.22 -13.47
C PHE A 27 -4.26 -18.65 -12.57
N ALA A 28 -4.40 -18.76 -11.25
CA ALA A 28 -3.40 -18.23 -10.30
C ALA A 28 -2.00 -18.87 -10.49
N SER A 29 -1.95 -20.19 -10.69
CA SER A 29 -0.70 -20.92 -10.93
C SER A 29 -0.06 -20.55 -12.27
N ILE A 30 -0.86 -20.41 -13.32
CA ILE A 30 -0.39 -19.99 -14.66
C ILE A 30 0.12 -18.55 -14.61
N PHE A 31 -0.63 -17.66 -13.94
CA PHE A 31 -0.25 -16.27 -13.72
C PHE A 31 1.07 -16.18 -12.97
N LEU A 32 1.21 -16.83 -11.81
CA LEU A 32 2.45 -16.89 -11.04
C LEU A 32 3.61 -17.43 -11.88
N TRP A 33 3.41 -18.51 -12.63
CA TRP A 33 4.43 -19.06 -13.53
C TRP A 33 4.86 -18.05 -14.60
N SER A 34 3.93 -17.28 -15.17
CA SER A 34 4.23 -16.28 -16.21
C SER A 34 5.05 -15.10 -15.69
N VAL A 35 4.89 -14.73 -14.42
CA VAL A 35 5.61 -13.60 -13.79
C VAL A 35 6.83 -14.05 -12.99
N THR A 36 7.09 -15.35 -12.86
CA THR A 36 8.24 -15.85 -12.10
C THR A 36 9.54 -15.66 -12.89
N PRO A 37 10.54 -14.97 -12.32
CA PRO A 37 11.84 -14.83 -12.97
C PRO A 37 12.52 -16.17 -13.21
N ARG A 38 12.95 -16.40 -14.44
CA ARG A 38 13.54 -17.68 -14.88
C ARG A 38 15.00 -17.86 -14.51
N THR A 39 15.64 -16.80 -14.03
CA THR A 39 17.07 -16.78 -13.73
C THR A 39 17.30 -16.19 -12.34
N PRO A 40 18.42 -16.48 -11.66
CA PRO A 40 18.75 -15.85 -10.38
C PRO A 40 18.85 -14.33 -10.48
N PHE A 41 18.64 -13.61 -9.38
CA PHE A 41 18.86 -12.17 -9.34
C PHE A 41 20.29 -11.82 -9.78
N SER A 42 20.43 -10.75 -10.56
CA SER A 42 21.72 -10.26 -11.04
C SER A 42 21.64 -8.76 -11.19
N GLU A 43 22.48 -8.04 -10.45
CA GLU A 43 22.53 -6.58 -10.49
C GLU A 43 22.93 -6.05 -11.88
N ALA A 44 23.75 -6.80 -12.63
CA ALA A 44 24.13 -6.45 -14.01
C ALA A 44 22.95 -6.47 -15.01
N ARG A 45 21.83 -7.12 -14.65
CA ARG A 45 20.60 -7.18 -15.45
C ARG A 45 19.49 -6.32 -14.87
N ALA A 46 19.73 -5.65 -13.75
CA ALA A 46 18.76 -4.73 -13.18
C ALA A 46 18.53 -3.55 -14.14
N PRO A 47 17.31 -3.00 -14.20
CA PRO A 47 17.06 -1.76 -14.93
C PRO A 47 17.94 -0.61 -14.43
N THR A 48 18.14 0.39 -15.28
CA THR A 48 18.90 1.60 -14.94
C THR A 48 18.34 2.26 -13.67
N PRO A 49 19.19 2.72 -12.73
CA PRO A 49 18.73 3.43 -11.55
C PRO A 49 17.98 4.74 -11.91
N PRO A 50 16.92 5.10 -11.16
CA PRO A 50 16.24 6.38 -11.34
C PRO A 50 17.13 7.58 -10.99
N ASP A 51 16.98 8.67 -11.74
CA ASP A 51 17.55 9.99 -11.47
C ASP A 51 16.49 10.90 -10.84
N TYR A 52 16.49 11.01 -9.52
CA TYR A 52 15.45 11.72 -8.75
C TYR A 52 15.42 13.23 -8.95
N SER A 53 16.39 13.82 -9.67
CA SER A 53 16.29 15.21 -10.11
C SER A 53 15.29 15.43 -11.25
N ARG A 54 14.85 14.34 -11.90
CA ARG A 54 13.90 14.41 -13.01
C ARG A 54 12.48 14.24 -12.48
N PRO A 55 11.54 15.16 -12.80
CA PRO A 55 10.14 14.99 -12.41
C PRO A 55 9.51 13.66 -12.87
N SER A 56 9.97 13.09 -13.99
CA SER A 56 9.46 11.82 -14.53
C SER A 56 9.74 10.60 -13.64
N THR A 57 10.71 10.66 -12.72
CA THR A 57 10.96 9.57 -11.74
C THR A 57 10.08 9.68 -10.50
N TRP A 58 9.12 10.58 -10.52
CA TRP A 58 8.10 10.72 -9.49
C TRP A 58 6.74 10.40 -10.13
N SER A 59 5.95 9.61 -9.44
CA SER A 59 4.55 9.36 -9.79
C SER A 59 3.65 10.50 -9.30
N ALA A 60 4.07 11.19 -8.22
CA ALA A 60 3.45 12.44 -7.79
C ALA A 60 4.47 13.45 -7.26
N LEU A 61 4.26 14.71 -7.60
CA LEU A 61 4.97 15.88 -7.06
C LEU A 61 3.98 17.05 -6.89
N PRO A 62 4.12 17.88 -5.85
CA PRO A 62 3.21 19.00 -5.61
C PRO A 62 3.13 20.03 -6.75
N GLU A 63 4.16 20.12 -7.59
CA GLU A 63 4.24 21.04 -8.72
C GLU A 63 3.64 20.46 -10.02
N LEU A 64 3.32 19.18 -10.05
CA LEU A 64 2.73 18.52 -11.21
C LEU A 64 1.22 18.42 -11.04
N HIS A 65 0.51 18.42 -12.18
CA HIS A 65 -0.87 17.95 -12.18
C HIS A 65 -0.87 16.45 -12.44
N ASP A 66 -1.20 15.66 -11.43
CA ASP A 66 -1.13 14.20 -11.48
C ASP A 66 -2.31 13.52 -10.78
N LEU A 67 -2.33 12.18 -10.78
CA LEU A 67 -3.48 11.44 -10.23
C LEU A 67 -3.60 11.55 -8.70
N ALA A 68 -2.55 11.95 -7.99
CA ALA A 68 -2.62 12.21 -6.55
C ALA A 68 -3.45 13.46 -6.23
N ASP A 69 -3.71 14.35 -7.20
CA ASP A 69 -4.60 15.52 -7.04
C ASP A 69 -6.08 15.16 -7.08
N THR A 70 -6.41 13.90 -7.39
CA THR A 70 -7.81 13.47 -7.48
C THR A 70 -8.50 13.56 -6.14
N VAL A 71 -9.72 14.08 -6.14
CA VAL A 71 -10.53 14.27 -4.93
C VAL A 71 -11.93 13.68 -5.11
N PRO A 72 -12.52 13.10 -4.06
CA PRO A 72 -13.94 12.81 -4.10
C PRO A 72 -14.74 14.13 -4.12
N PRO A 73 -15.92 14.17 -4.79
CA PRO A 73 -16.67 15.41 -4.99
C PRO A 73 -16.98 16.21 -3.72
N SER A 74 -17.12 15.55 -2.58
CA SER A 74 -17.50 16.16 -1.30
C SER A 74 -16.31 16.47 -0.36
N SER A 75 -15.07 16.30 -0.81
CA SER A 75 -13.88 16.58 0.00
C SER A 75 -12.74 17.13 -0.86
N PRO A 76 -12.65 18.45 -1.05
CA PRO A 76 -11.59 19.05 -1.85
C PRO A 76 -10.21 18.80 -1.25
N ALA A 77 -9.18 18.92 -2.08
CA ALA A 77 -7.79 18.94 -1.67
C ALA A 77 -7.45 20.32 -1.12
N LEU A 78 -6.31 20.42 -0.42
CA LEU A 78 -5.67 21.70 -0.24
C LEU A 78 -4.73 22.00 -1.42
N GLU A 79 -4.43 23.27 -1.62
CA GLU A 79 -3.33 23.70 -2.49
C GLU A 79 -1.99 23.16 -1.96
N GLN A 80 -1.43 22.13 -2.60
CA GLN A 80 -0.26 21.41 -2.08
C GLN A 80 0.96 22.33 -1.84
N SER A 81 1.12 23.38 -2.65
CA SER A 81 2.17 24.41 -2.46
C SER A 81 2.08 25.15 -1.11
N GLN A 82 0.90 25.17 -0.49
CA GLN A 82 0.61 25.79 0.81
C GLN A 82 0.47 24.75 1.94
N ALA A 83 0.69 23.47 1.66
CA ALA A 83 0.64 22.44 2.69
C ALA A 83 1.63 22.77 3.83
N PRO A 84 1.28 22.49 5.09
CA PRO A 84 2.23 22.64 6.21
C PRO A 84 3.06 21.38 6.45
N VAL A 85 2.64 20.24 5.89
CA VAL A 85 3.21 18.90 6.10
C VAL A 85 3.36 18.19 4.75
N ASP A 86 4.38 17.37 4.62
CA ASP A 86 4.60 16.54 3.44
C ASP A 86 4.13 15.10 3.69
N VAL A 87 3.75 14.39 2.64
CA VAL A 87 3.57 12.95 2.64
C VAL A 87 4.61 12.37 1.70
N PHE A 88 5.51 11.55 2.25
CA PHE A 88 6.36 10.70 1.45
C PHE A 88 5.67 9.34 1.31
N TYR A 89 5.12 9.07 0.12
CA TYR A 89 4.30 7.88 -0.14
C TYR A 89 5.09 6.84 -0.94
N ILE A 90 5.24 5.63 -0.38
CA ILE A 90 5.93 4.50 -1.02
C ILE A 90 4.88 3.52 -1.54
N HIS A 91 4.70 3.51 -2.85
CA HIS A 91 3.68 2.72 -3.53
C HIS A 91 3.92 1.20 -3.43
N PRO A 92 2.88 0.34 -3.61
CA PRO A 92 3.04 -1.10 -3.73
C PRO A 92 3.73 -1.50 -5.04
N THR A 93 3.89 -2.81 -5.27
CA THR A 93 4.27 -3.31 -6.59
C THR A 93 3.04 -3.41 -7.50
N THR A 94 3.10 -2.77 -8.65
CA THR A 94 2.18 -2.89 -9.79
C THR A 94 2.87 -3.56 -10.98
N TYR A 95 4.13 -3.98 -10.80
CA TYR A 95 4.93 -4.64 -11.83
C TYR A 95 4.46 -6.08 -12.09
N ILE A 96 4.00 -6.29 -13.32
CA ILE A 96 3.63 -7.59 -13.87
C ILE A 96 4.60 -7.91 -15.01
N GLY A 97 5.70 -8.59 -14.69
CA GLY A 97 6.69 -9.00 -15.67
C GLY A 97 7.49 -10.21 -15.24
N GLY A 98 8.34 -10.71 -16.12
CA GLY A 98 9.15 -11.92 -15.90
C GLY A 98 10.56 -11.65 -15.37
N GLU A 99 10.93 -10.41 -15.08
CA GLU A 99 12.23 -10.05 -14.49
C GLU A 99 12.09 -9.76 -12.99
N TRP A 100 13.22 -9.66 -12.28
CA TRP A 100 13.20 -9.43 -10.82
C TRP A 100 12.74 -8.04 -10.41
N ASN A 101 13.00 -7.02 -11.24
CA ASN A 101 12.60 -5.65 -10.97
C ASN A 101 12.09 -4.96 -12.24
N GLY A 102 11.06 -4.13 -12.09
CA GLY A 102 10.49 -3.33 -13.19
C GLY A 102 11.35 -2.11 -13.55
N PRO A 103 11.43 -1.72 -14.84
CA PRO A 103 12.09 -0.48 -15.25
C PRO A 103 11.27 0.75 -14.82
N VAL A 104 11.93 1.78 -14.30
CA VAL A 104 11.25 3.03 -13.88
C VAL A 104 10.74 3.87 -15.05
N ASP A 105 11.21 3.59 -16.27
CA ASP A 105 10.83 4.24 -17.52
C ASP A 105 9.83 3.43 -18.36
N ASP A 106 9.34 2.29 -17.85
CA ASP A 106 8.30 1.50 -18.50
C ASP A 106 6.94 2.22 -18.40
N ALA A 107 6.40 2.63 -19.55
CA ALA A 107 5.16 3.41 -19.60
C ALA A 107 3.94 2.65 -19.06
N THR A 108 3.84 1.34 -19.30
CA THR A 108 2.70 0.52 -18.86
C THR A 108 2.75 0.29 -17.35
N LEU A 109 3.92 0.03 -16.79
CA LEU A 109 4.15 -0.02 -15.35
C LEU A 109 3.80 1.31 -14.70
N ASN A 110 4.23 2.41 -15.33
CA ASN A 110 3.99 3.75 -14.81
C ASN A 110 2.50 4.09 -14.80
N GLU A 111 1.77 3.81 -15.87
CA GLU A 111 0.31 3.97 -15.93
C GLU A 111 -0.39 3.12 -14.87
N ALA A 112 0.02 1.86 -14.68
CA ALA A 112 -0.54 0.99 -13.65
C ALA A 112 -0.26 1.51 -12.23
N THR A 113 0.94 2.01 -11.98
CA THR A 113 1.33 2.65 -10.71
C THR A 113 0.47 3.88 -10.45
N ASP A 114 0.34 4.76 -11.44
CA ASP A 114 -0.40 6.00 -11.29
C ASP A 114 -1.89 5.70 -11.03
N ARG A 115 -2.48 4.74 -11.76
CA ARG A 115 -3.89 4.35 -11.62
C ARG A 115 -4.20 3.64 -10.30
N VAL A 116 -3.33 2.75 -9.83
CA VAL A 116 -3.64 1.87 -8.68
C VAL A 116 -3.09 2.40 -7.37
N ALA A 117 -1.89 2.98 -7.38
CA ALA A 117 -1.25 3.46 -6.17
C ALA A 117 -1.51 4.95 -5.96
N THR A 118 -1.20 5.76 -6.95
CA THR A 118 -1.20 7.22 -6.81
C THR A 118 -2.60 7.79 -6.75
N LEU A 119 -3.45 7.39 -7.70
CA LEU A 119 -4.87 7.76 -7.74
C LEU A 119 -5.63 7.32 -6.49
N ILE A 120 -5.42 6.10 -6.01
CA ILE A 120 -6.30 5.48 -5.00
C ILE A 120 -5.76 5.65 -3.58
N GLN A 121 -4.44 5.58 -3.41
CA GLN A 121 -3.81 5.48 -2.10
C GLN A 121 -3.13 6.80 -1.70
N ALA A 122 -2.30 7.36 -2.58
CA ALA A 122 -1.59 8.61 -2.27
C ALA A 122 -2.55 9.80 -2.13
N SER A 123 -3.53 9.91 -3.03
CA SER A 123 -4.55 10.97 -3.05
C SER A 123 -5.36 11.10 -1.75
N ALA A 124 -5.45 10.03 -0.95
CA ALA A 124 -6.10 10.06 0.36
C ALA A 124 -5.51 11.15 1.28
N PHE A 125 -4.25 11.54 1.07
CA PHE A 125 -3.56 12.53 1.90
C PHE A 125 -3.59 13.97 1.36
N ASN A 126 -4.12 14.22 0.15
CA ASN A 126 -4.09 15.57 -0.46
C ASN A 126 -5.00 16.60 0.23
N ALA A 127 -5.76 16.21 1.27
CA ALA A 127 -6.53 17.13 2.12
C ALA A 127 -5.66 17.97 3.05
N CYS A 128 -4.47 17.49 3.42
CA CYS A 128 -3.64 18.09 4.47
C CYS A 128 -2.22 18.42 4.02
N CYS A 129 -1.79 17.82 2.93
CA CYS A 129 -0.38 17.50 2.76
C CYS A 129 0.07 17.61 1.30
N ALA A 130 1.35 17.95 1.12
CA ALA A 130 2.04 17.91 -0.17
C ALA A 130 2.55 16.48 -0.42
N ILE A 131 2.16 15.85 -1.52
CA ILE A 131 2.43 14.45 -1.81
C ILE A 131 3.68 14.31 -2.68
N TYR A 132 4.61 13.48 -2.22
CA TYR A 132 5.79 13.06 -2.94
C TYR A 132 5.77 11.53 -3.06
N ALA A 133 5.63 11.02 -4.28
CA ALA A 133 5.58 9.58 -4.54
C ALA A 133 6.67 9.19 -5.55
N PRO A 134 7.83 8.66 -5.12
CA PRO A 134 8.89 8.29 -6.05
C PRO A 134 8.54 7.02 -6.83
N ARG A 135 8.94 6.98 -8.10
CA ARG A 135 9.07 5.73 -8.85
C ARG A 135 10.39 5.06 -8.44
N TYR A 136 10.34 3.76 -8.25
CA TYR A 136 11.52 2.96 -7.92
C TYR A 136 11.47 1.64 -8.70
N ARG A 137 12.60 0.93 -8.81
CA ARG A 137 12.65 -0.38 -9.47
C ARG A 137 11.93 -1.42 -8.61
N GLN A 138 10.61 -1.46 -8.74
CA GLN A 138 9.70 -2.31 -7.96
C GLN A 138 10.13 -3.77 -8.07
N ALA A 139 10.25 -4.46 -6.93
CA ALA A 139 10.52 -5.89 -6.97
C ALA A 139 9.29 -6.64 -7.47
N ASN A 140 9.52 -7.66 -8.27
CA ASN A 140 8.50 -8.57 -8.78
C ASN A 140 7.69 -9.17 -7.62
N MET A 141 6.38 -9.33 -7.81
CA MET A 141 5.50 -9.89 -6.77
C MET A 141 5.94 -11.27 -6.27
N THR A 142 6.66 -12.04 -7.09
CA THR A 142 7.21 -13.35 -6.70
C THR A 142 8.31 -13.27 -5.65
N ALA A 143 8.86 -12.07 -5.41
CA ALA A 143 9.72 -11.80 -4.25
C ALA A 143 9.02 -12.10 -2.92
N PHE A 144 7.69 -12.14 -2.91
CA PHE A 144 6.87 -12.47 -1.74
C PHE A 144 6.31 -13.90 -1.75
N THR A 145 6.44 -14.67 -2.83
CA THR A 145 5.78 -15.99 -2.94
C THR A 145 6.75 -17.16 -3.07
N GLY A 146 8.00 -16.90 -3.47
CA GLY A 146 9.07 -17.89 -3.62
C GLY A 146 9.95 -18.09 -2.37
N PRO A 147 11.09 -18.79 -2.49
CA PRO A 147 12.13 -18.81 -1.46
C PRO A 147 12.63 -17.39 -1.17
N VAL A 148 12.70 -17.04 0.12
CA VAL A 148 12.95 -15.69 0.63
C VAL A 148 14.26 -15.11 0.09
N GLU A 149 15.30 -15.94 -0.03
CA GLU A 149 16.65 -15.52 -0.39
C GLU A 149 16.73 -14.91 -1.79
N LYS A 150 15.86 -15.35 -2.72
CA LYS A 150 15.84 -14.83 -4.10
C LYS A 150 15.09 -13.51 -4.20
N GLY A 151 14.01 -13.36 -3.44
CA GLY A 151 13.21 -12.13 -3.39
C GLY A 151 13.92 -10.98 -2.69
N GLN A 152 14.74 -11.29 -1.68
CA GLN A 152 15.39 -10.27 -0.85
C GLN A 152 16.30 -9.33 -1.66
N ALA A 153 17.12 -9.85 -2.58
CA ALA A 153 18.01 -9.01 -3.38
C ALA A 153 17.26 -8.03 -4.30
N ALA A 154 16.11 -8.43 -4.82
CA ALA A 154 15.24 -7.55 -5.61
C ALA A 154 14.61 -6.46 -4.73
N LEU A 155 14.21 -6.80 -3.49
CA LEU A 155 13.72 -5.84 -2.51
C LEU A 155 14.81 -4.89 -2.01
N ASP A 156 16.05 -5.35 -1.86
CA ASP A 156 17.21 -4.52 -1.51
C ASP A 156 17.51 -3.51 -2.62
N LEU A 157 17.40 -3.92 -3.88
CA LEU A 157 17.50 -2.98 -5.01
C LEU A 157 16.38 -1.93 -4.97
N ALA A 158 15.13 -2.35 -4.76
CA ALA A 158 14.00 -1.44 -4.62
C ALA A 158 14.19 -0.47 -3.44
N TYR A 159 14.70 -0.96 -2.30
CA TYR A 159 14.99 -0.14 -1.13
C TYR A 159 16.06 0.92 -1.40
N ARG A 160 17.14 0.58 -2.11
CA ARG A 160 18.18 1.55 -2.47
C ARG A 160 17.62 2.75 -3.23
N ASP A 161 16.67 2.50 -4.13
CA ASP A 161 15.98 3.55 -4.88
C ASP A 161 15.09 4.40 -3.95
N VAL A 162 14.26 3.77 -3.10
CA VAL A 162 13.41 4.49 -2.13
C VAL A 162 14.25 5.34 -1.16
N ALA A 163 15.37 4.82 -0.66
CA ALA A 163 16.27 5.55 0.21
C ALA A 163 16.95 6.73 -0.52
N ALA A 164 17.32 6.56 -1.80
CA ALA A 164 17.84 7.64 -2.63
C ALA A 164 16.78 8.72 -2.90
N ALA A 165 15.53 8.33 -3.19
CA ALA A 165 14.40 9.25 -3.33
C ALA A 165 14.13 10.04 -2.06
N PHE A 166 14.10 9.37 -0.91
CA PHE A 166 13.84 10.00 0.38
C PHE A 166 14.93 11.02 0.70
N ARG A 167 16.20 10.67 0.46
CA ARG A 167 17.32 11.60 0.61
C ARG A 167 17.18 12.82 -0.31
N TYR A 168 16.89 12.59 -1.59
CA TYR A 168 16.69 13.68 -2.56
C TYR A 168 15.54 14.60 -2.13
N TRP A 169 14.40 14.03 -1.73
CA TRP A 169 13.27 14.80 -1.23
C TRP A 169 13.64 15.62 0.02
N ARG A 170 14.38 15.06 0.97
CA ARG A 170 14.87 15.78 2.16
C ARG A 170 15.78 16.96 1.81
N GLU A 171 16.69 16.76 0.87
CA GLU A 171 17.72 17.74 0.50
C GLU A 171 17.16 18.86 -0.41
N HIS A 172 16.18 18.56 -1.25
CA HIS A 172 15.73 19.47 -2.31
C HIS A 172 14.30 20.00 -2.14
N PHE A 173 13.40 19.25 -1.50
CA PHE A 173 11.96 19.56 -1.47
C PHE A 173 11.45 19.90 -0.06
N ASN A 174 11.72 19.03 0.92
CA ASN A 174 11.08 19.05 2.24
C ASN A 174 11.33 20.33 3.05
N ARG A 175 12.51 20.96 2.90
CA ARG A 175 12.91 22.19 3.60
C ARG A 175 12.68 22.13 5.13
N GLY A 176 12.79 20.94 5.73
CA GLY A 176 12.61 20.72 7.17
C GLY A 176 11.16 20.66 7.65
N ARG A 177 10.18 20.56 6.75
CA ARG A 177 8.76 20.41 7.10
C ARG A 177 8.51 19.06 7.78
N PRO A 178 7.53 18.98 8.70
CA PRO A 178 7.06 17.70 9.22
C PRO A 178 6.55 16.81 8.09
N PHE A 179 6.57 15.51 8.30
CA PHE A 179 6.15 14.56 7.29
C PHE A 179 5.33 13.38 7.83
N ILE A 180 4.46 12.87 6.99
CA ILE A 180 3.83 11.56 7.10
C ILE A 180 4.60 10.60 6.20
N LEU A 181 4.93 9.42 6.71
CA LEU A 181 5.39 8.31 5.88
C LEU A 181 4.21 7.38 5.60
N ALA A 182 3.78 7.26 4.36
CA ALA A 182 2.66 6.41 3.98
C ALA A 182 3.11 5.32 3.02
N ALA A 183 2.57 4.12 3.14
CA ALA A 183 2.94 3.02 2.25
C ALA A 183 1.88 1.92 2.20
N HIS A 184 1.96 1.10 1.14
CA HIS A 184 1.13 -0.09 1.00
C HIS A 184 1.93 -1.29 0.49
N SER A 185 1.59 -2.49 0.94
CA SER A 185 2.13 -3.76 0.44
C SER A 185 3.68 -3.76 0.41
N GLN A 186 4.32 -3.92 -0.75
CA GLN A 186 5.78 -3.80 -0.90
C GLN A 186 6.34 -2.52 -0.29
N GLY A 187 5.66 -1.39 -0.49
CA GLY A 187 6.07 -0.12 0.08
C GLY A 187 6.15 -0.16 1.60
N THR A 188 5.27 -0.91 2.28
CA THR A 188 5.30 -1.09 3.73
C THR A 188 6.57 -1.77 4.22
N VAL A 189 7.07 -2.76 3.47
CA VAL A 189 8.35 -3.42 3.77
C VAL A 189 9.52 -2.44 3.63
N LEU A 190 9.53 -1.65 2.54
CA LEU A 190 10.58 -0.66 2.28
C LEU A 190 10.52 0.50 3.29
N ALA A 191 9.31 0.94 3.65
CA ALA A 191 9.06 2.01 4.60
C ALA A 191 9.48 1.63 6.02
N ARG A 192 9.24 0.39 6.47
CA ARG A 192 9.75 -0.08 7.76
C ARG A 192 11.26 0.02 7.83
N ARG A 193 11.94 -0.44 6.78
CA ARG A 193 13.41 -0.36 6.70
C ARG A 193 13.88 1.10 6.69
N LEU A 194 13.18 1.98 5.98
CA LEU A 194 13.47 3.42 5.98
C LEU A 194 13.30 4.05 7.38
N LEU A 195 12.23 3.69 8.10
CA LEU A 195 12.04 4.14 9.49
C LEU A 195 13.19 3.69 10.38
N HIS A 196 13.58 2.41 10.29
CA HIS A 196 14.67 1.84 11.10
C HIS A 196 16.02 2.49 10.79
N GLU A 197 16.39 2.61 9.51
CA GLU A 197 17.73 3.06 9.13
C GLU A 197 17.89 4.59 9.13
N THR A 198 16.80 5.36 9.00
CA THR A 198 16.89 6.82 8.75
C THR A 198 16.08 7.68 9.73
N VAL A 199 15.06 7.15 10.40
CA VAL A 199 14.17 7.94 11.27
C VAL A 199 14.40 7.63 12.75
N SER A 200 14.25 6.36 13.13
CA SER A 200 14.40 5.88 14.51
C SER A 200 15.78 6.20 15.06
N GLY A 201 15.84 6.73 16.30
CA GLY A 201 17.10 7.11 16.95
C GLY A 201 17.79 8.36 16.36
N THR A 202 17.16 9.07 15.43
CA THR A 202 17.71 10.29 14.81
C THR A 202 16.85 11.52 15.10
N PRO A 203 17.37 12.76 14.94
CA PRO A 203 16.56 13.97 15.08
C PRO A 203 15.36 14.05 14.10
N LEU A 204 15.41 13.30 12.99
CA LEU A 204 14.32 13.26 12.02
C LEU A 204 13.03 12.71 12.63
N ARG A 205 13.14 11.88 13.66
CA ARG A 205 12.00 11.36 14.42
C ARG A 205 11.07 12.46 14.92
N HIS A 206 11.60 13.65 15.26
CA HIS A 206 10.81 14.78 15.72
C HIS A 206 10.00 15.47 14.63
N GLN A 207 10.24 15.15 13.35
CA GLN A 207 9.47 15.65 12.21
C GLN A 207 8.40 14.66 11.75
N LEU A 208 8.40 13.43 12.26
CA LEU A 208 7.42 12.41 11.90
C LEU A 208 6.06 12.70 12.55
N VAL A 209 5.06 13.03 11.73
CA VAL A 209 3.66 13.21 12.16
C VAL A 209 3.03 11.86 12.46
N ALA A 210 3.15 10.90 11.55
CA ALA A 210 2.71 9.51 11.70
C ALA A 210 3.28 8.64 10.57
N ALA A 211 3.33 7.32 10.79
CA ALA A 211 3.65 6.34 9.76
C ALA A 211 2.44 5.43 9.47
N TYR A 212 1.89 5.48 8.25
CA TYR A 212 0.80 4.61 7.79
C TYR A 212 1.36 3.49 6.94
N LEU A 213 1.64 2.34 7.55
CA LEU A 213 2.26 1.18 6.92
C LEU A 213 1.22 0.06 6.71
N ILE A 214 0.53 0.06 5.58
CA ILE A 214 -0.68 -0.74 5.38
C ILE A 214 -0.40 -1.97 4.49
N GLY A 215 -1.14 -3.06 4.69
CA GLY A 215 -1.23 -4.15 3.73
C GLY A 215 -0.16 -5.24 3.81
N ILE A 216 0.72 -5.22 4.80
CA ILE A 216 1.56 -6.38 5.10
C ILE A 216 1.43 -6.67 6.60
N PRO A 217 1.30 -7.94 7.02
CA PRO A 217 1.41 -8.31 8.42
C PRO A 217 2.74 -7.84 9.01
N MET A 218 2.70 -7.18 10.17
CA MET A 218 3.88 -6.58 10.79
C MET A 218 4.01 -7.07 12.24
N PRO A 219 4.90 -8.02 12.56
CA PRO A 219 4.99 -8.57 13.90
C PRO A 219 5.34 -7.50 14.92
N GLU A 220 4.58 -7.38 16.00
CA GLU A 220 4.78 -6.33 17.00
C GLU A 220 6.16 -6.40 17.65
N ASP A 221 6.60 -7.61 18.04
CA ASP A 221 7.92 -7.81 18.65
C ASP A 221 9.06 -7.36 17.72
N THR A 222 8.88 -7.52 16.41
CA THR A 222 9.85 -7.09 15.41
C THR A 222 9.85 -5.57 15.26
N LEU A 223 8.66 -4.95 15.25
CA LEU A 223 8.54 -3.50 15.22
C LEU A 223 9.12 -2.84 16.47
N GLN A 224 8.81 -3.36 17.65
CA GLN A 224 9.31 -2.81 18.92
C GLN A 224 10.84 -2.89 19.01
N ARG A 225 11.45 -3.97 18.49
CA ARG A 225 12.91 -4.11 18.44
C ARG A 225 13.56 -3.19 17.40
N SER A 226 12.98 -3.07 16.22
CA SER A 226 13.55 -2.30 15.11
C SER A 226 13.19 -0.81 15.16
N LEU A 227 12.14 -0.41 15.86
CA LEU A 227 11.66 0.98 15.97
C LEU A 227 11.36 1.34 17.44
N PRO A 228 12.33 1.24 18.36
CA PRO A 228 12.07 1.34 19.80
C PRO A 228 11.53 2.69 20.28
N ASP A 229 11.67 3.75 19.48
CA ASP A 229 11.23 5.12 19.76
C ASP A 229 10.00 5.56 18.92
N ILE A 230 9.38 4.64 18.18
CA ILE A 230 8.14 4.87 17.41
C ILE A 230 7.04 3.98 18.01
N PRO A 231 6.20 4.50 18.94
CA PRO A 231 5.12 3.71 19.52
C PRO A 231 4.03 3.40 18.49
N PHE A 232 3.19 2.41 18.79
CA PHE A 232 1.97 2.18 18.03
C PHE A 232 0.93 3.27 18.35
N CYS A 233 0.11 3.63 17.36
CA CYS A 233 -0.93 4.62 17.57
C CYS A 233 -2.12 4.03 18.33
N ASP A 234 -2.57 4.74 19.36
CA ASP A 234 -3.69 4.35 20.23
C ASP A 234 -4.76 5.44 20.39
N SER A 235 -4.67 6.52 19.61
CA SER A 235 -5.73 7.52 19.50
C SER A 235 -5.68 8.26 18.15
N PRO A 236 -6.77 8.95 17.77
CA PRO A 236 -6.84 9.70 16.52
C PRO A 236 -5.80 10.83 16.42
N GLU A 237 -5.50 11.52 17.53
CA GLU A 237 -4.62 12.70 17.55
C GLU A 237 -3.17 12.39 17.96
N GLN A 238 -2.84 11.15 18.34
CA GLN A 238 -1.45 10.81 18.68
C GLN A 238 -0.52 11.12 17.50
N THR A 239 0.69 11.56 17.76
CA THR A 239 1.66 11.84 16.69
C THR A 239 2.95 11.08 16.91
N GLY A 240 3.77 10.99 15.87
CA GLY A 240 5.01 10.24 15.92
C GLY A 240 4.79 8.76 16.17
N CYS A 241 3.69 8.18 15.74
CA CYS A 241 3.35 6.78 16.00
C CYS A 241 3.12 6.01 14.70
N LEU A 242 3.15 4.69 14.81
CA LEU A 242 2.98 3.75 13.72
C LEU A 242 1.55 3.21 13.67
N ILE A 243 0.97 3.24 12.47
CA ILE A 243 -0.30 2.63 12.10
C ILE A 243 0.00 1.49 11.12
N SER A 244 -0.62 0.33 11.34
CA SER A 244 -0.64 -0.78 10.40
C SER A 244 -1.94 -1.55 10.52
N TRP A 245 -2.40 -2.10 9.41
CA TRP A 245 -3.44 -3.11 9.38
C TRP A 245 -3.32 -3.95 8.11
N ASN A 246 -3.95 -5.12 8.15
CA ASN A 246 -4.13 -5.95 6.97
C ASN A 246 -5.57 -6.50 6.92
N ALA A 247 -6.37 -5.99 5.98
CA ALA A 247 -7.82 -6.19 5.93
C ALA A 247 -8.22 -7.50 5.26
N ARG A 248 -9.15 -8.21 5.89
CA ARG A 248 -9.70 -9.49 5.41
C ARG A 248 -11.04 -9.81 6.05
N THR A 249 -11.82 -10.74 5.49
CA THR A 249 -12.96 -11.33 6.19
C THR A 249 -12.50 -12.42 7.16
N ALA A 250 -13.37 -12.81 8.10
CA ALA A 250 -13.07 -13.88 9.06
C ALA A 250 -12.76 -15.24 8.39
N ASN A 251 -13.36 -15.51 7.23
CA ASN A 251 -13.20 -16.76 6.47
C ASN A 251 -12.34 -16.56 5.22
N ALA A 252 -11.49 -15.54 5.19
CA ALA A 252 -10.68 -15.23 4.02
C ALA A 252 -9.80 -16.42 3.60
N THR A 253 -9.76 -16.66 2.29
CA THR A 253 -8.89 -17.65 1.65
C THR A 253 -7.73 -16.93 0.95
N GLU A 254 -6.53 -17.50 1.04
CA GLU A 254 -5.35 -16.96 0.36
C GLU A 254 -4.99 -17.89 -0.80
N ARG A 255 -5.23 -17.43 -2.04
CA ARG A 255 -4.81 -18.17 -3.25
C ARG A 255 -3.35 -17.94 -3.58
N ILE A 256 -2.82 -16.78 -3.17
CA ILE A 256 -1.41 -16.43 -3.22
C ILE A 256 -0.93 -16.23 -1.79
N GLN A 257 -0.04 -17.11 -1.32
CA GLN A 257 0.58 -16.97 0.00
C GLN A 257 1.70 -15.95 -0.07
N VAL A 258 1.49 -14.78 0.53
CA VAL A 258 2.51 -13.76 0.72
C VAL A 258 3.33 -14.16 1.94
N ARG A 259 4.61 -14.48 1.71
CA ARG A 259 5.62 -14.68 2.74
C ARG A 259 6.25 -13.33 3.06
N GLU A 260 6.42 -13.07 4.35
CA GLU A 260 7.16 -11.90 4.79
C GLU A 260 8.60 -11.98 4.27
N PRO A 261 9.10 -10.93 3.61
CA PRO A 261 10.52 -10.77 3.41
C PRO A 261 11.15 -10.65 4.79
N VAL A 262 12.01 -11.61 5.09
CA VAL A 262 12.71 -11.70 6.37
C VAL A 262 13.72 -10.56 6.42
N LEU A 263 13.34 -9.39 6.94
CA LEU A 263 14.33 -8.43 7.42
C LEU A 263 14.95 -8.93 8.74
N ASP A 264 14.26 -9.84 9.45
CA ASP A 264 14.66 -10.37 10.75
C ASP A 264 14.55 -11.90 10.76
N ALA A 265 15.70 -12.59 10.81
CA ALA A 265 15.86 -14.04 10.60
C ALA A 265 15.12 -14.99 11.56
N ALA A 266 14.35 -14.47 12.52
CA ALA A 266 13.62 -15.28 13.49
C ALA A 266 12.11 -15.12 13.28
N PRO A 267 11.35 -16.23 13.10
CA PRO A 267 9.90 -16.20 13.20
C PRO A 267 9.49 -15.57 14.54
N SER A 268 8.68 -14.50 14.50
CA SER A 268 8.04 -13.97 15.70
C SER A 268 6.70 -14.68 15.88
N PRO A 269 6.48 -15.40 17.00
CA PRO A 269 5.21 -16.03 17.31
C PRO A 269 4.15 -15.04 17.84
N GLY A 270 4.49 -13.75 17.95
CA GLY A 270 3.64 -12.70 18.51
C GLY A 270 2.53 -12.23 17.56
N PRO A 271 1.60 -11.38 18.05
CA PRO A 271 0.59 -10.77 17.21
C PRO A 271 1.21 -9.82 16.17
N PHE A 272 0.49 -9.60 15.08
CA PHE A 272 0.79 -8.53 14.14
C PHE A 272 0.13 -7.22 14.59
N LEU A 273 0.77 -6.09 14.34
CA LEU A 273 0.21 -4.78 14.62
C LEU A 273 -1.09 -4.57 13.82
N CYS A 274 -2.16 -4.27 14.55
CA CYS A 274 -3.44 -3.87 14.00
C CYS A 274 -3.94 -2.62 14.73
N VAL A 275 -4.02 -1.51 14.02
CA VAL A 275 -4.70 -0.28 14.46
C VAL A 275 -6.00 -0.18 13.68
N ASN A 276 -7.13 -0.11 14.39
CA ASN A 276 -8.43 -0.08 13.75
C ASN A 276 -8.61 1.27 13.02
N PRO A 277 -8.78 1.30 11.68
CA PRO A 277 -8.81 2.55 10.91
C PRO A 277 -10.09 3.36 11.10
N LEU A 278 -11.06 2.88 11.88
CA LEU A 278 -12.29 3.61 12.23
C LEU A 278 -12.22 4.26 13.63
N THR A 279 -11.34 3.79 14.51
CA THR A 279 -11.16 4.34 15.87
C THR A 279 -9.77 4.92 16.09
N TRP A 280 -8.81 4.54 15.26
CA TRP A 280 -7.38 4.85 15.37
C TRP A 280 -6.74 4.34 16.66
N ARG A 281 -7.32 3.28 17.24
CA ARG A 281 -6.85 2.63 18.45
C ARG A 281 -6.19 1.29 18.16
N HIS A 282 -5.24 0.92 19.00
CA HIS A 282 -4.61 -0.39 18.99
C HIS A 282 -5.25 -1.26 20.06
N ASP A 283 -6.50 -1.63 19.83
CA ASP A 283 -7.30 -2.47 20.72
C ASP A 283 -8.13 -3.47 19.91
N THR A 284 -8.90 -4.31 20.60
CA THR A 284 -9.78 -5.31 19.97
C THR A 284 -11.25 -4.85 19.90
N GLU A 285 -11.54 -3.59 20.21
CA GLU A 285 -12.91 -3.08 20.22
C GLU A 285 -13.44 -3.00 18.77
N PRO A 286 -14.65 -3.53 18.52
CA PRO A 286 -15.25 -3.45 17.20
C PRO A 286 -15.70 -2.01 16.91
N ALA A 287 -15.43 -1.57 15.69
CA ALA A 287 -16.00 -0.35 15.14
C ALA A 287 -17.15 -0.71 14.20
N SER A 288 -18.33 -0.17 14.47
CA SER A 288 -19.50 -0.43 13.65
C SER A 288 -19.40 0.27 12.29
N TRP A 289 -20.21 -0.17 11.33
CA TRP A 289 -20.19 0.39 9.98
C TRP A 289 -20.61 1.87 9.99
N GLU A 290 -21.46 2.31 10.92
CA GLU A 290 -21.85 3.72 11.10
C GLU A 290 -20.66 4.65 11.35
N GLN A 291 -19.54 4.10 11.86
CA GLN A 291 -18.30 4.84 12.07
C GLN A 291 -17.46 4.98 10.79
N ASN A 292 -17.77 4.27 9.70
CA ASN A 292 -17.08 4.40 8.43
C ASN A 292 -17.54 5.66 7.69
N PRO A 293 -16.68 6.69 7.59
CA PRO A 293 -17.08 7.99 7.04
C PRO A 293 -17.24 7.98 5.52
N GLY A 294 -16.85 6.88 4.86
CA GLY A 294 -16.91 6.75 3.41
C GLY A 294 -15.78 5.91 2.85
N ALA A 295 -16.14 4.76 2.28
CA ALA A 295 -15.29 4.13 1.29
C ALA A 295 -15.34 4.91 -0.03
N VAL A 296 -14.26 4.90 -0.81
CA VAL A 296 -14.18 5.57 -2.11
C VAL A 296 -13.43 4.68 -3.09
N PHE A 297 -14.05 4.41 -4.25
CA PHE A 297 -13.44 3.68 -5.36
C PHE A 297 -13.28 4.65 -6.52
N LEU A 298 -12.11 5.27 -6.61
CA LEU A 298 -11.80 6.31 -7.62
C LEU A 298 -11.69 5.73 -9.04
N GLU A 299 -11.48 4.43 -9.16
CA GLU A 299 -11.54 3.69 -10.41
C GLU A 299 -12.98 3.50 -10.94
N ALA A 300 -14.00 3.73 -10.11
CA ALA A 300 -15.40 3.67 -10.52
C ALA A 300 -15.85 5.01 -11.12
N THR A 301 -16.73 4.96 -12.13
CA THR A 301 -17.27 6.15 -12.80
C THR A 301 -18.79 6.24 -12.62
N PRO A 302 -19.34 7.33 -12.03
CA PRO A 302 -18.63 8.37 -11.29
C PRO A 302 -18.13 7.87 -9.92
N PRO A 303 -17.02 8.41 -9.37
CA PRO A 303 -16.57 8.05 -8.04
C PRO A 303 -17.57 8.56 -7.00
N GLN A 304 -17.88 7.72 -6.02
CA GLN A 304 -18.84 8.04 -4.95
C GLN A 304 -18.23 7.79 -3.58
N VAL A 305 -18.58 8.66 -2.64
CA VAL A 305 -18.33 8.41 -1.22
C VAL A 305 -19.45 7.49 -0.72
N MET A 306 -19.06 6.36 -0.14
CA MET A 306 -19.97 5.30 0.33
C MET A 306 -19.86 5.17 1.86
N PRO A 307 -20.53 6.03 2.66
CA PRO A 307 -20.56 5.89 4.11
C PRO A 307 -21.16 4.56 4.53
N GLY A 308 -20.66 3.97 5.60
CA GLY A 308 -21.26 2.75 6.13
C GLY A 308 -20.98 1.47 5.35
N LEU A 309 -20.04 1.50 4.38
CA LEU A 309 -19.74 0.31 3.57
C LEU A 309 -19.13 -0.80 4.42
N THR A 310 -18.35 -0.48 5.45
CA THR A 310 -17.69 -1.50 6.25
C THR A 310 -17.54 -1.15 7.73
N GLY A 311 -17.72 -2.14 8.60
CA GLY A 311 -17.22 -2.11 9.98
C GLY A 311 -15.87 -2.82 10.08
N ALA A 312 -15.12 -2.57 11.15
CA ALA A 312 -13.77 -3.09 11.30
C ALA A 312 -13.47 -3.50 12.74
N GLN A 313 -12.74 -4.61 12.92
CA GLN A 313 -12.27 -5.07 14.22
C GLN A 313 -10.90 -5.72 14.10
N CYS A 314 -9.97 -5.35 14.98
CA CYS A 314 -8.70 -6.06 15.09
C CYS A 314 -8.89 -7.37 15.86
N LYS A 315 -8.56 -8.50 15.22
CA LYS A 315 -8.55 -9.83 15.85
C LYS A 315 -7.27 -10.58 15.51
N LYS A 316 -6.53 -11.00 16.54
CA LYS A 316 -5.27 -11.77 16.39
C LYS A 316 -4.30 -11.10 15.39
N GLY A 317 -4.16 -9.78 15.48
CA GLY A 317 -3.31 -8.97 14.61
C GLY A 317 -3.77 -8.80 13.16
N LYS A 318 -5.01 -9.18 12.84
CA LYS A 318 -5.61 -9.00 11.52
C LYS A 318 -6.79 -8.04 11.62
N LEU A 319 -7.01 -7.23 10.59
CA LEU A 319 -8.19 -6.38 10.54
C LEU A 319 -9.32 -7.17 9.88
N GLU A 320 -10.24 -7.67 10.69
CA GLU A 320 -11.46 -8.27 10.18
C GLU A 320 -12.43 -7.17 9.75
N VAL A 321 -12.87 -7.23 8.49
CA VAL A 321 -13.83 -6.30 7.91
C VAL A 321 -15.10 -7.03 7.50
N LEU A 322 -16.23 -6.36 7.68
CA LEU A 322 -17.53 -6.81 7.19
C LEU A 322 -18.03 -5.80 6.16
N ILE A 323 -18.05 -6.19 4.89
CA ILE A 323 -18.52 -5.35 3.79
C ILE A 323 -20.04 -5.45 3.66
N ARG A 324 -20.73 -4.30 3.65
CA ARG A 324 -22.18 -4.17 3.47
C ARG A 324 -22.49 -3.63 2.09
N GLY A 325 -22.62 -4.54 1.12
CA GLY A 325 -22.99 -4.21 -0.26
C GLY A 325 -21.85 -4.41 -1.24
N ASP A 326 -22.06 -3.93 -2.46
CA ASP A 326 -21.13 -4.16 -3.55
C ASP A 326 -19.96 -3.17 -3.51
N MET A 327 -18.76 -3.67 -3.81
CA MET A 327 -17.59 -2.83 -4.09
C MET A 327 -17.55 -2.55 -5.59
N PRO A 328 -17.74 -1.30 -6.04
CA PRO A 328 -17.65 -0.97 -7.45
C PRO A 328 -16.20 -1.09 -7.92
N ARG A 329 -15.91 -2.11 -8.72
CA ARG A 329 -14.58 -2.41 -9.26
C ARG A 329 -14.63 -2.56 -10.77
N ASP A 330 -13.62 -2.02 -11.45
CA ASP A 330 -13.38 -2.28 -12.88
C ASP A 330 -13.03 -3.76 -13.13
N PHE A 331 -13.00 -4.17 -14.40
CA PHE A 331 -12.71 -5.56 -14.78
C PHE A 331 -11.34 -6.07 -14.31
N MET A 332 -10.29 -5.27 -14.47
CA MET A 332 -8.91 -5.65 -14.11
C MET A 332 -8.76 -5.76 -12.58
N SER A 333 -9.41 -4.86 -11.85
CA SER A 333 -9.47 -4.83 -10.40
C SER A 333 -10.21 -6.05 -9.84
N ARG A 334 -11.32 -6.48 -10.45
CA ARG A 334 -12.01 -7.74 -10.09
C ARG A 334 -11.16 -8.98 -10.35
N LEU A 335 -10.38 -8.98 -11.44
CA LEU A 335 -9.46 -10.07 -11.73
C LEU A 335 -8.38 -10.20 -10.65
N LEU A 336 -7.84 -9.06 -10.18
CA LEU A 336 -6.89 -9.02 -9.08
C LEU A 336 -7.51 -9.56 -7.78
N ASP A 337 -8.73 -9.15 -7.43
CA ASP A 337 -9.41 -9.68 -6.23
C ASP A 337 -9.56 -11.20 -6.29
N HIS A 338 -9.98 -11.71 -7.43
CA HIS A 338 -10.13 -13.14 -7.66
C HIS A 338 -8.80 -13.90 -7.55
N ALA A 339 -7.71 -13.27 -7.99
CA ALA A 339 -6.37 -13.83 -7.88
C ALA A 339 -5.86 -13.88 -6.43
N MET A 340 -6.19 -12.87 -5.62
CA MET A 340 -5.80 -12.81 -4.20
C MET A 340 -6.54 -13.84 -3.34
N GLY A 341 -7.81 -14.09 -3.65
CA GLY A 341 -8.65 -15.06 -2.95
C GLY A 341 -9.86 -14.43 -2.29
N GLU A 342 -10.89 -15.23 -2.07
CA GLU A 342 -12.16 -14.77 -1.51
C GLU A 342 -11.95 -14.23 -0.09
N GLY A 343 -12.48 -13.04 0.18
CA GLY A 343 -12.36 -12.38 1.49
C GLY A 343 -11.00 -11.73 1.78
N ASN A 344 -10.03 -11.81 0.86
CA ASN A 344 -8.79 -11.04 0.96
C ASN A 344 -9.03 -9.62 0.44
N HIS A 345 -8.94 -8.62 1.32
CA HIS A 345 -9.22 -7.22 0.99
C HIS A 345 -7.94 -6.38 0.80
N HIS A 346 -6.77 -7.02 0.71
CA HIS A 346 -5.49 -6.36 0.47
C HIS A 346 -5.50 -5.35 -0.71
N PRO A 347 -6.14 -5.62 -1.87
CA PRO A 347 -6.17 -4.65 -2.97
C PRO A 347 -7.03 -3.40 -2.73
N VAL A 348 -7.87 -3.39 -1.68
CA VAL A 348 -8.89 -2.35 -1.43
C VAL A 348 -8.77 -1.65 -0.10
N GLU A 349 -7.69 -1.85 0.65
CA GLU A 349 -7.57 -1.33 2.02
C GLU A 349 -7.68 0.19 2.09
N PHE A 350 -7.06 0.89 1.14
CA PHE A 350 -7.20 2.34 1.05
C PHE A 350 -8.62 2.73 0.65
N GLN A 351 -9.24 2.07 -0.33
CA GLN A 351 -10.61 2.37 -0.77
C GLN A 351 -11.62 2.22 0.38
N LEU A 352 -11.54 1.12 1.13
CA LEU A 352 -12.46 0.81 2.24
C LEU A 352 -12.44 1.89 3.34
N PHE A 353 -11.29 2.51 3.55
CA PHE A 353 -11.06 3.48 4.62
C PHE A 353 -10.65 4.86 4.12
N TYR A 354 -10.89 5.18 2.85
CA TYR A 354 -10.35 6.37 2.17
C TYR A 354 -10.68 7.66 2.92
N MET A 355 -11.95 7.89 3.24
CA MET A 355 -12.36 9.08 3.99
C MET A 355 -11.89 9.05 5.44
N SER A 356 -11.67 7.86 6.01
CA SER A 356 -11.11 7.74 7.36
C SER A 356 -9.66 8.20 7.39
N ILE A 357 -8.83 7.64 6.50
CA ILE A 357 -7.40 8.01 6.34
C ILE A 357 -7.28 9.51 6.08
N ARG A 358 -8.07 10.03 5.13
CA ARG A 358 -8.08 11.45 4.77
C ARG A 358 -8.37 12.36 5.96
N ARG A 359 -9.37 12.04 6.77
CA ARG A 359 -9.72 12.81 7.97
C ARG A 359 -8.65 12.70 9.04
N ASN A 360 -8.16 11.48 9.32
CA ASN A 360 -7.20 11.28 10.39
C ASN A 360 -5.82 11.87 10.09
N ALA A 361 -5.38 11.83 8.83
CA ALA A 361 -4.16 12.51 8.43
C ALA A 361 -4.25 14.01 8.73
N ALA A 362 -5.38 14.66 8.40
CA ALA A 362 -5.61 16.06 8.73
C ALA A 362 -5.67 16.32 10.25
N GLU A 363 -6.31 15.44 11.02
CA GLU A 363 -6.36 15.53 12.50
C GLU A 363 -4.96 15.44 13.12
N ARG A 364 -4.14 14.48 12.70
CA ARG A 364 -2.76 14.32 13.20
C ARG A 364 -1.85 15.47 12.79
N VAL A 365 -1.98 15.97 11.56
CA VAL A 365 -1.29 17.18 11.11
C VAL A 365 -1.65 18.36 12.01
N ALA A 366 -2.94 18.57 12.27
CA ALA A 366 -3.38 19.64 13.14
C ALA A 366 -2.86 19.46 14.59
N ALA A 367 -2.89 18.24 15.13
CA ALA A 367 -2.37 17.94 16.46
C ALA A 367 -0.86 18.20 16.58
N PHE A 368 -0.09 17.78 15.57
CA PHE A 368 1.36 17.97 15.52
C PHE A 368 1.76 19.45 15.45
N LEU A 369 1.06 20.24 14.63
CA LEU A 369 1.33 21.67 14.52
C LEU A 369 0.98 22.41 15.82
N ARG A 370 -0.11 22.01 16.51
CA ARG A 370 -0.47 22.56 17.83
C ARG A 370 0.59 22.29 18.88
N SER A 371 1.12 21.06 18.96
CA SER A 371 2.13 20.71 19.95
C SER A 371 3.43 21.49 19.75
N ASN A 372 3.83 21.73 18.50
CA ASN A 372 5.07 22.47 18.18
C ASN A 372 4.91 23.99 18.27
N ALA A 373 3.70 24.53 18.16
CA ALA A 373 3.43 25.95 18.32
C ALA A 373 3.42 26.39 19.80
N THR A 374 3.30 25.46 20.74
CA THR A 374 3.30 25.76 22.17
C THR A 374 4.74 25.73 22.68
N PRO A 375 5.35 26.87 23.09
CA PRO A 375 6.69 26.86 23.66
C PRO A 375 6.72 25.94 24.87
N ASN A 376 7.71 25.06 24.95
CA ASN A 376 7.88 24.15 26.08
C ASN A 376 8.20 24.98 27.34
N THR A 377 7.20 25.47 28.07
CA THR A 377 7.38 26.21 29.34
C THR A 377 7.66 25.26 30.51
N ARG A 378 8.25 24.09 30.24
CA ARG A 378 8.61 23.09 31.23
C ARG A 378 9.99 22.52 30.90
N ASP A 379 11.01 23.30 31.21
CA ASP A 379 12.28 22.79 31.70
C ASP A 379 12.59 23.56 33.00
N PRO A 380 12.58 22.91 34.18
CA PRO A 380 13.19 23.44 35.40
C PRO A 380 14.71 23.31 35.39
#